data_AF-A0A7K8CVU8-F1
#
_entry.id   AF-A0A7K8CVU8-F1
#
_cell.length_a   1.000
_cell.length_b   1.000
_cell.length_c   1.000
_cell.angle_alpha   90.00
_cell.angle_beta   90.00
_cell.angle_gamma   90.00
#
_symmetry.space_group_name_H-M   'P 1'
#
loop_
_entity.id
_entity.type
_entity.pdbx_description
1 polymer ?
#
loop_
_entity_poly.entity_id
_entity_poly.type
_entity_poly.pdbx_seq_one_letter_code
_entity_poly.pdbx_strand_id
1 'polypeptide(L)'
;QRGIRYDLCIFRTGDGRGWGVRTLQRIRKNSFVMEYVGEIITSEEAERRGQVYDRQGATYLFDLDYVEDVYTVDAAHYGNISHFVNHSCDPNLQVYNVFIENLDQRLPRIALFATRPIRAGEELTFDYNMHVDPVDAESTRMDSNF
;
A
#
# COMPACT_ATOMS: atom_id res chain seq x y z
N GLN A 1 9.27 11.32 2.84
CA GLN A 1 8.81 12.72 3.02
C GLN A 1 8.74 13.59 1.75
N ARG A 2 9.42 13.29 0.63
CA ARG A 2 9.41 14.18 -0.56
C ARG A 2 8.17 14.03 -1.47
N GLY A 3 7.21 13.20 -1.08
CA GLY A 3 5.98 12.93 -1.83
C GLY A 3 6.20 12.15 -3.13
N ILE A 4 5.10 11.93 -3.86
CA ILE A 4 5.08 11.25 -5.16
C ILE A 4 5.88 12.08 -6.18
N ARG A 5 6.73 11.40 -6.96
CA ARG A 5 7.61 12.03 -7.98
C ARG A 5 7.26 11.61 -9.42
N TYR A 6 6.23 10.79 -9.59
CA TYR A 6 5.82 10.22 -10.87
C TYR A 6 4.43 10.72 -11.25
N ASP A 7 4.23 10.92 -12.55
CA ASP A 7 2.91 11.16 -13.11
C ASP A 7 2.12 9.84 -13.13
N LEU A 8 1.04 9.81 -12.35
CA LEU A 8 0.19 8.64 -12.19
C LEU A 8 -1.20 8.93 -12.75
N CYS A 9 -1.84 7.91 -13.30
CA CYS A 9 -3.13 8.01 -13.95
C CYS A 9 -4.08 6.94 -13.41
N ILE A 10 -5.22 7.37 -12.89
CA ILE A 10 -6.35 6.49 -12.62
C ILE A 10 -7.01 6.14 -13.96
N PHE A 11 -7.23 4.87 -14.23
CA PHE A 11 -7.81 4.38 -15.48
C PHE A 11 -8.81 3.25 -15.23
N ARG A 12 -9.76 3.06 -16.15
CA ARG A 12 -10.70 1.93 -16.09
C ARG A 12 -10.01 0.68 -16.65
N THR A 13 -9.96 -0.38 -15.85
CA THR A 13 -9.44 -1.69 -16.27
C THR A 13 -10.37 -2.33 -17.32
N GLY A 14 -9.78 -3.08 -18.26
CA GLY A 14 -10.53 -3.73 -19.35
C GLY A 14 -11.13 -5.09 -18.97
N ASP A 15 -10.78 -5.62 -17.80
CA ASP A 15 -11.09 -6.98 -17.33
C ASP A 15 -12.12 -7.00 -16.18
N GLY A 16 -12.72 -5.85 -15.86
CA GLY A 16 -13.81 -5.77 -14.88
C GLY A 16 -13.36 -5.54 -13.43
N ARG A 17 -12.06 -5.42 -13.15
CA ARG A 17 -11.54 -5.08 -11.80
C ARG A 17 -11.88 -3.65 -11.34
N GLY A 18 -12.53 -2.86 -12.19
CA GLY A 18 -12.95 -1.50 -11.88
C GLY A 18 -11.89 -0.48 -12.27
N TRP A 19 -11.51 0.39 -11.35
CA TRP A 19 -10.45 1.39 -11.56
C TRP A 19 -9.10 0.82 -11.16
N GLY A 20 -8.04 1.27 -11.82
CA GLY A 20 -6.66 0.94 -11.52
C GLY A 20 -5.78 2.19 -11.56
N VAL A 21 -4.53 2.07 -11.12
CA VAL A 21 -3.52 3.12 -11.27
C VAL A 21 -2.44 2.62 -12.20
N ARG A 22 -2.00 3.46 -13.14
CA ARG A 22 -0.81 3.20 -13.97
C ARG A 22 0.14 4.38 -13.91
N THR A 23 1.43 4.11 -14.11
CA THR A 23 2.42 5.18 -14.26
C THR A 23 2.48 5.67 -15.70
N LEU A 24 2.70 6.98 -15.92
CA LEU A 24 2.88 7.55 -17.26
C LEU A 24 4.36 7.63 -17.67
N GLN A 25 5.26 7.19 -16.79
CA GLN A 25 6.70 7.22 -17.01
C GLN A 25 7.37 5.97 -16.46
N ARG A 26 8.61 5.71 -16.87
CA ARG A 26 9.36 4.54 -16.38
C ARG A 26 9.74 4.74 -14.90
N ILE A 27 9.45 3.74 -14.07
CA ILE A 27 9.90 3.69 -12.67
C ILE A 27 11.06 2.69 -12.56
N ARG A 28 12.12 3.06 -11.85
CA ARG A 28 13.27 2.17 -11.60
C ARG A 28 12.95 1.24 -10.42
N LYS A 29 13.52 0.05 -10.42
CA LYS A 29 13.51 -0.85 -9.25
C LYS A 29 13.97 -0.10 -7.99
N ASN A 30 13.41 -0.44 -6.84
CA ASN A 30 13.65 0.11 -5.51
C ASN A 30 13.34 1.60 -5.37
N SER A 31 12.48 2.14 -6.23
CA SER A 31 12.05 3.55 -6.12
C SER A 31 10.77 3.67 -5.32
N PHE A 32 10.70 4.65 -4.42
CA PHE A 32 9.46 5.06 -3.75
C PHE A 32 8.44 5.53 -4.78
N VAL A 33 7.23 4.99 -4.75
CA VAL A 33 6.17 5.33 -5.71
C VAL A 33 5.10 6.19 -5.06
N MET A 34 4.50 5.73 -3.96
CA MET A 34 3.47 6.43 -3.21
C MET A 34 3.35 5.90 -1.79
N GLU A 35 2.53 6.54 -0.97
CA GLU A 35 2.13 6.01 0.34
C GLU A 35 0.69 5.50 0.28
N TYR A 36 0.38 4.50 1.09
CA TYR A 36 -1.01 4.13 1.38
C TYR A 36 -1.49 4.97 2.57
N VAL A 37 -2.51 5.80 2.35
CA VAL A 37 -2.98 6.79 3.33
C VAL A 37 -4.49 6.71 3.42
N GLY A 38 -4.99 6.81 4.65
CA GLY A 38 -6.40 6.92 4.97
C GLY A 38 -6.61 7.34 6.42
N GLU A 39 -7.81 7.13 6.94
CA GLU A 39 -8.12 7.34 8.35
C GLU A 39 -7.39 6.31 9.20
N ILE A 40 -6.78 6.72 10.31
CA ILE A 40 -6.26 5.77 11.32
C ILE A 40 -7.41 5.47 12.29
N ILE A 41 -7.85 4.22 12.32
CA ILE A 41 -8.91 3.72 13.20
C ILE A 41 -8.38 2.57 14.05
N THR A 42 -9.06 2.23 15.13
CA THR A 42 -8.72 1.05 15.93
C THR A 42 -9.12 -0.22 15.19
N SER A 43 -8.44 -1.35 15.47
CA SER A 43 -8.79 -2.65 14.87
C SER A 43 -10.24 -3.06 15.17
N GLU A 44 -10.79 -2.68 16.33
CA GLU A 44 -12.22 -2.89 16.67
C GLU A 44 -13.16 -2.13 15.72
N GLU A 45 -12.86 -0.87 15.42
CA GLU A 45 -13.64 -0.07 14.48
C GLU A 45 -13.47 -0.58 13.04
N ALA A 46 -12.26 -1.05 12.69
CA ALA A 46 -11.99 -1.67 11.40
C ALA A 46 -12.82 -2.93 11.20
N GLU A 47 -12.88 -3.84 12.17
CA GLU A 47 -13.75 -5.03 12.14
C GLU A 47 -15.22 -4.65 11.94
N ARG A 48 -15.70 -3.64 12.68
CA ARG A 48 -17.08 -3.14 12.55
C ARG A 48 -17.39 -2.60 11.15
N ARG A 49 -16.45 -1.87 10.54
CA ARG A 49 -16.58 -1.35 9.17
C ARG A 49 -16.40 -2.45 8.10
N GLY A 50 -15.48 -3.38 8.33
CA GLY A 50 -15.13 -4.50 7.45
C GLY A 50 -16.33 -5.37 7.12
N GLN A 51 -17.18 -5.67 8.10
CA GLN A 51 -18.44 -6.40 7.88
C GLN A 51 -19.38 -5.73 6.86
N VAL A 52 -19.30 -4.40 6.70
CA VAL A 52 -20.06 -3.67 5.68
C VAL A 52 -19.33 -3.72 4.33
N TYR A 53 -18.01 -3.52 4.33
CA TYR A 53 -17.17 -3.49 3.14
C TYR A 53 -17.10 -4.85 2.44
N ASP A 54 -17.03 -5.95 3.19
CA ASP A 54 -17.03 -7.32 2.65
C ASP A 54 -18.27 -7.61 1.82
N ARG A 55 -19.44 -7.16 2.28
CA ARG A 55 -20.71 -7.30 1.54
C ARG A 55 -20.72 -6.48 0.25
N GLN A 56 -19.86 -5.47 0.15
CA GLN A 56 -19.72 -4.60 -1.02
C GLN A 56 -18.55 -5.03 -1.92
N GLY A 57 -17.75 -6.03 -1.51
CA GLY A 57 -16.53 -6.43 -2.21
C GLY A 57 -15.44 -5.35 -2.19
N ALA A 58 -15.43 -4.51 -1.15
CA ALA A 58 -14.52 -3.39 -0.98
C ALA A 58 -13.36 -3.76 -0.04
N THR A 59 -12.13 -3.56 -0.48
CA THR A 59 -10.91 -3.89 0.29
C THR A 59 -10.07 -2.62 0.48
N TYR A 60 -10.40 -1.84 1.52
CA TYR A 60 -9.75 -0.56 1.79
C TYR A 60 -9.08 -0.48 3.16
N LEU A 61 -9.25 -1.51 3.98
CA LEU A 61 -8.64 -1.66 5.30
C LEU A 61 -7.23 -2.22 5.14
N PHE A 62 -6.28 -1.59 5.82
CA PHE A 62 -4.89 -2.02 5.87
C PHE A 62 -4.42 -2.04 7.32
N ASP A 63 -4.22 -3.23 7.88
CA ASP A 63 -3.83 -3.39 9.28
C ASP A 63 -2.37 -2.97 9.52
N LEU A 64 -2.12 -2.25 10.61
CA LEU A 64 -0.80 -1.78 11.02
C LEU A 64 -0.16 -2.75 12.01
N ASP A 65 -0.05 -4.02 11.62
CA ASP A 65 0.35 -5.15 12.46
C ASP A 65 1.89 -5.30 12.65
N TYR A 66 2.66 -4.23 12.44
CA TYR A 66 4.12 -4.27 12.50
C TYR A 66 4.69 -4.71 13.87
N VAL A 67 4.03 -4.31 14.95
CA VAL A 67 4.39 -4.72 16.33
C VAL A 67 3.21 -5.28 17.11
N GLU A 68 2.03 -4.67 16.97
CA GLU A 68 0.78 -5.06 17.62
C GLU A 68 -0.37 -4.68 16.70
N ASP A 69 -1.40 -5.53 16.64
CA ASP A 69 -2.63 -5.27 15.91
C ASP A 69 -3.56 -4.35 16.75
N VAL A 70 -3.29 -3.05 16.68
CA VAL A 70 -4.04 -2.02 17.42
C VAL A 70 -4.75 -1.04 16.49
N TYR A 71 -4.17 -0.79 15.32
CA TYR A 71 -4.62 0.22 14.39
C TYR A 71 -4.69 -0.30 12.97
N THR A 72 -5.62 0.27 12.20
CA THR A 72 -5.84 0.00 10.79
C THR A 72 -5.96 1.31 10.04
N VAL A 73 -5.44 1.36 8.81
CA VAL A 73 -5.68 2.45 7.86
C VAL A 73 -6.95 2.14 7.07
N ASP A 74 -7.97 2.98 7.17
CA ASP A 74 -9.19 2.90 6.34
C ASP A 74 -9.14 3.96 5.23
N ALA A 75 -8.97 3.49 3.98
CA ALA A 75 -8.94 4.35 2.82
C ALA A 75 -10.31 4.49 2.10
N ALA A 76 -11.41 4.00 2.67
CA ALA A 76 -12.71 3.93 1.98
C ALA A 76 -13.29 5.32 1.69
N HIS A 77 -13.17 6.26 2.64
CA HIS A 77 -13.73 7.61 2.52
C HIS A 77 -12.67 8.69 2.34
N TYR A 78 -11.52 8.53 3.00
CA TYR A 78 -10.41 9.45 2.91
C TYR A 78 -9.18 8.67 2.49
N GLY A 79 -8.53 9.08 1.41
CA GLY A 79 -7.31 8.45 0.95
C GLY A 79 -6.63 9.27 -0.14
N ASN A 80 -5.57 8.69 -0.71
CA ASN A 80 -4.90 9.25 -1.88
C ASN A 80 -5.08 8.32 -3.10
N ILE A 81 -4.28 8.51 -4.16
CA ILE A 81 -4.35 7.69 -5.36
C ILE A 81 -4.14 6.18 -5.12
N SER A 82 -3.48 5.79 -4.02
CA SER A 82 -3.26 4.39 -3.64
C SER A 82 -4.55 3.60 -3.42
N HIS A 83 -5.66 4.28 -3.09
CA HIS A 83 -7.00 3.69 -2.99
C HIS A 83 -7.40 2.90 -4.24
N PHE A 84 -6.92 3.32 -5.42
CA PHE A 84 -7.26 2.70 -6.71
C PHE A 84 -6.23 1.66 -7.17
N VAL A 85 -5.22 1.33 -6.34
CA VAL A 85 -4.19 0.35 -6.71
C VAL A 85 -4.73 -1.05 -6.47
N ASN A 86 -4.81 -1.84 -7.54
CA ASN A 86 -5.36 -3.18 -7.49
C ASN A 86 -4.41 -4.21 -6.89
N HIS A 87 -4.99 -5.32 -6.47
CA HIS A 87 -4.26 -6.53 -6.13
C HIS A 87 -3.62 -7.20 -7.35
N SER A 88 -2.44 -7.80 -7.17
CA SER A 88 -1.87 -8.82 -8.05
C SER A 88 -1.11 -9.86 -7.22
N CYS A 89 -1.15 -11.14 -7.62
CA CYS A 89 -0.30 -12.19 -7.04
C CYS A 89 1.15 -12.16 -7.55
N ASP A 90 1.42 -11.40 -8.62
CA ASP A 90 2.78 -11.05 -9.09
C ASP A 90 2.87 -9.51 -9.17
N PRO A 91 2.94 -8.84 -8.00
CA PRO A 91 2.88 -7.39 -7.93
C PRO A 91 4.17 -6.72 -8.39
N ASN A 92 4.07 -5.45 -8.79
CA ASN A 92 5.24 -4.62 -9.08
C ASN A 92 5.56 -3.59 -7.98
N LEU A 93 4.74 -3.53 -6.93
CA LEU A 93 4.96 -2.75 -5.72
C LEU A 93 5.04 -3.65 -4.48
N GLN A 94 5.93 -3.28 -3.56
CA GLN A 94 6.07 -3.87 -2.23
C GLN A 94 5.80 -2.79 -1.17
N VAL A 95 5.18 -3.20 -0.07
CA VAL A 95 4.94 -2.33 1.08
C VAL A 95 6.11 -2.34 2.04
N TYR A 96 6.43 -1.16 2.56
CA TYR A 96 7.38 -0.92 3.64
C TYR A 96 6.75 -0.06 4.72
N ASN A 97 6.99 -0.43 5.98
CA ASN A 97 6.70 0.41 7.14
C ASN A 97 7.79 1.48 7.27
N VAL A 98 7.39 2.74 7.36
CA VAL A 98 8.30 3.88 7.40
C VAL A 98 8.03 4.75 8.61
N PHE A 99 9.09 5.07 9.34
CA PHE A 99 9.09 6.00 10.47
C PHE A 99 9.87 7.26 10.07
N ILE A 100 9.28 8.43 10.28
CA ILE A 100 9.92 9.71 9.91
C ILE A 100 9.92 10.65 11.11
N GLU A 101 8.73 11.10 11.49
CA GLU A 101 8.54 12.01 12.63
C GLU A 101 7.95 11.26 13.82
N ASN A 102 6.94 10.43 13.56
CA ASN A 102 6.41 9.49 14.54
C ASN A 102 7.27 8.23 14.58
N LEU A 103 7.78 7.90 15.77
CA LEU A 103 8.57 6.70 16.05
C LEU A 103 7.77 5.65 16.83
N ASP A 104 6.48 5.90 17.10
CA ASP A 104 5.59 4.88 17.66
C ASP A 104 5.43 3.75 16.64
N GLN A 105 5.97 2.59 16.98
CA GLN A 105 5.99 1.42 16.10
C GLN A 105 4.59 0.88 15.77
N ARG A 106 3.57 1.28 16.55
CA ARG A 106 2.15 0.95 16.29
C ARG A 106 1.52 1.82 15.20
N LEU A 107 2.20 2.90 14.79
CA LEU A 107 1.70 3.86 13.82
C LEU A 107 2.73 4.12 12.69
N PRO A 108 3.19 3.08 11.99
CA PRO A 108 4.04 3.26 10.83
C PRO A 108 3.27 3.97 9.70
N ARG A 109 4.01 4.68 8.86
CA ARG A 109 3.49 5.10 7.54
C ARG A 109 3.69 3.96 6.56
N ILE A 110 2.69 3.70 5.72
CA ILE A 110 2.77 2.66 4.70
C ILE A 110 3.31 3.26 3.40
N ALA A 111 4.48 2.82 2.97
CA ALA A 111 5.10 3.26 1.72
C ALA A 111 5.19 2.11 0.70
N LEU A 112 4.89 2.41 -0.56
CA LEU A 112 4.94 1.48 -1.69
C LEU A 112 6.18 1.76 -2.55
N PHE A 113 7.02 0.73 -2.73
CA PHE A 113 8.24 0.78 -3.52
C PHE A 113 8.21 -0.20 -4.69
N ALA A 114 8.82 0.16 -5.82
CA ALA A 114 8.87 -0.72 -6.99
C ALA A 114 9.82 -1.93 -6.76
N THR A 115 9.33 -3.15 -6.95
CA THR A 115 10.14 -4.39 -6.80
C THR A 115 11.01 -4.69 -8.02
N ARG A 116 10.61 -4.14 -9.17
CA ARG A 116 11.26 -4.28 -10.48
C ARG A 116 11.13 -2.99 -11.29
N PRO A 117 11.84 -2.86 -12.43
CA PRO A 117 11.55 -1.76 -13.35
C PRO A 117 10.11 -1.85 -13.87
N ILE A 118 9.39 -0.73 -13.85
CA ILE A 118 8.00 -0.60 -14.30
C ILE A 118 7.98 0.29 -15.54
N ARG A 119 7.29 -0.15 -16.58
CA ARG A 119 7.21 0.56 -17.86
C ARG A 119 6.18 1.69 -17.80
N ALA A 120 6.37 2.72 -18.63
CA ALA A 120 5.32 3.70 -18.84
C ALA A 120 4.04 3.01 -19.39
N GLY A 121 2.89 3.35 -18.83
CA GLY A 121 1.60 2.76 -19.14
C GLY A 121 1.26 1.49 -18.37
N GLU A 122 2.21 0.91 -17.62
CA GLU A 122 1.99 -0.31 -16.85
C GLU A 122 1.16 -0.04 -15.58
N GLU A 123 0.21 -0.93 -15.30
CA GLU A 123 -0.61 -0.88 -14.08
C GLU A 123 0.26 -1.15 -12.86
N LEU A 124 0.06 -0.37 -11.81
CA LEU A 124 0.68 -0.52 -10.51
C LEU A 124 -0.20 -1.44 -9.65
N THR A 125 0.41 -2.43 -9.01
CA THR A 125 -0.29 -3.42 -8.18
C THR A 125 0.57 -3.83 -6.98
N PHE A 126 -0.07 -4.18 -5.87
CA PHE A 126 0.56 -4.78 -4.69
C PHE A 126 -0.20 -6.03 -4.24
N ASP A 127 0.41 -6.85 -3.39
CA ASP A 127 -0.29 -8.00 -2.79
C ASP A 127 -1.13 -7.53 -1.59
N TYR A 128 -2.46 -7.74 -1.63
CA TYR A 128 -3.36 -7.36 -0.53
C TYR A 128 -3.20 -8.28 0.67
N ASN A 129 -2.76 -9.51 0.45
CA ASN A 129 -2.46 -10.46 1.53
C ASN A 129 -1.04 -10.27 2.07
N MET A 130 -0.27 -9.36 1.47
CA MET A 130 1.02 -8.93 1.98
C MET A 130 1.96 -10.11 2.26
N HIS A 131 1.97 -11.14 1.40
CA HIS A 131 2.87 -12.28 1.58
C HIS A 131 4.31 -11.78 1.47
N VAL A 132 4.99 -11.67 2.62
CA VAL A 132 6.38 -11.24 2.68
C VAL A 132 7.25 -12.37 2.15
N ASP A 133 7.90 -12.16 1.01
CA ASP A 133 8.96 -13.05 0.56
C ASP A 133 10.04 -13.13 1.66
N PRO A 134 10.43 -14.34 2.12
CA PRO A 134 11.35 -14.51 3.25
C PRO A 134 12.70 -13.80 3.09
N VAL A 135 13.09 -13.50 1.85
CA VAL A 135 14.34 -12.82 1.49
C VAL A 135 14.29 -11.32 1.83
N ASP A 136 13.11 -10.69 1.75
CA ASP A 136 12.93 -9.26 2.04
C ASP A 136 12.64 -8.99 3.53
N ALA A 137 12.19 -10.01 4.28
CA ALA A 137 11.99 -9.96 5.73
C ALA A 137 13.29 -9.70 6.52
N GLU A 138 14.44 -10.14 6.00
CA GLU A 138 15.75 -9.82 6.59
C GLU A 138 16.16 -8.36 6.34
N SER A 139 15.81 -7.79 5.19
CA SER A 139 16.10 -6.39 4.88
C SER A 139 15.29 -5.43 5.76
N THR A 140 14.05 -5.78 6.13
CA THR A 140 13.23 -4.97 7.05
C THR A 140 13.78 -4.96 8.48
N ARG A 141 14.54 -5.99 8.88
CA ARG A 141 15.19 -6.09 10.20
C ARG A 141 16.60 -5.48 10.26
N MET A 142 17.26 -5.28 9.13
CA MET A 142 18.61 -4.70 9.11
C MET A 142 18.62 -3.19 9.32
N ASP A 143 17.52 -2.49 9.00
CA ASP A 143 17.43 -1.03 9.17
C ASP A 143 17.14 -0.57 10.61
N SER A 144 16.89 -1.50 11.55
CA SER A 144 16.72 -1.18 12.99
C SER A 144 18.03 -1.13 13.78
N ASN A 145 19.19 -1.28 13.13
CA ASN A 145 20.52 -1.27 13.74
C ASN A 145 21.36 -0.03 13.38
N PHE A 146 20.74 1.15 13.37
CA PHE A 146 21.45 2.43 13.37
C PHE A 146 20.92 3.37 14.46
#